data_AF-A0A1G2WRX2-F1
#
_entry.id   AF-A0A1G2WRX2-F1
#
_cell.length_a   1.000
_cell.length_b   1.000
_cell.length_c   1.000
_cell.angle_alpha   90.00
_cell.angle_beta   90.00
_cell.angle_gamma   90.00
#
_symmetry.space_group_name_H-M   'P 1'
#
loop_
_entity.id
_entity.type
_entity.pdbx_description
1 polymer ?
#
loop_
_entity_poly.entity_id
_entity_poly.type
_entity_poly.pdbx_seq_one_letter_code
_entity_poly.pdbx_strand_id
1 'polypeptide(L)'
;MNIDWKTAIEKLLQTETNKVAKINLEKKSIDYTDKIKNHRDEKVITGDEEIVKAFLLQRLVNELDYKPELIEKEKEYPSCRPKTTKPRIDYILRDDKGKAFFFIEAKAPEKFESDKWMIEGQLFALAVQETKGVKYLVYYTTDYQEEKLIDKAIIIDFEKYRAFEDWDKAGRPSLSDELSPGYNQPKKPPLKKGDELHDLRTSINRDDINSLASNLHNVLWGGGGTSDTEIFYSLVNIILAKIQDESEKEDGQEYDFQVYSYGENIESLKRFLNESQNFTKRH
;
A
#
# COMPACT_ATOMS: atom_id res chain seq x y z
N MET A 1 20.12 -6.14 -20.92
CA MET A 1 19.97 -4.93 -20.09
C MET A 1 18.98 -5.28 -19.00
N ASN A 2 19.31 -5.07 -17.72
CA ASN A 2 18.29 -5.14 -16.68
C ASN A 2 17.25 -4.05 -16.98
N ILE A 3 16.00 -4.46 -17.15
CA ILE A 3 14.87 -3.55 -17.32
C ILE A 3 14.58 -2.98 -15.94
N ASP A 4 14.57 -1.65 -15.81
CA ASP A 4 14.10 -1.01 -14.57
C ASP A 4 12.57 -0.94 -14.52
N TRP A 5 12.02 -0.62 -13.35
CA TRP A 5 10.58 -0.58 -13.13
C TRP A 5 9.85 0.40 -14.07
N LYS A 6 10.48 1.52 -14.42
CA LYS A 6 9.91 2.53 -15.33
C LYS A 6 9.77 1.97 -16.74
N THR A 7 10.83 1.34 -17.23
CA THR A 7 10.87 0.70 -18.54
C THR A 7 9.92 -0.49 -18.61
N ALA A 8 9.78 -1.25 -17.52
CA ALA A 8 8.80 -2.33 -17.42
C ALA A 8 7.36 -1.80 -17.57
N ILE A 9 7.02 -0.72 -16.86
CA ILE A 9 5.70 -0.07 -16.95
C ILE A 9 5.45 0.48 -18.36
N GLU A 10 6.42 1.17 -18.96
CA GLU A 10 6.26 1.70 -20.32
C GLU A 10 5.97 0.58 -21.32
N LYS A 11 6.71 -0.53 -21.25
CA LYS A 11 6.49 -1.71 -22.11
C LYS A 11 5.11 -2.30 -21.89
N LEU A 12 4.71 -2.52 -20.63
CA LEU A 12 3.39 -3.03 -20.27
C LEU A 12 2.28 -2.17 -20.92
N LEU A 13 2.30 -0.86 -20.67
CA LEU A 13 1.31 0.09 -21.19
C LEU A 13 1.27 0.14 -22.73
N GLN A 14 2.40 -0.10 -23.40
CA GLN A 14 2.47 -0.14 -24.86
C GLN A 14 1.82 -1.41 -25.45
N THR A 15 2.02 -2.55 -24.79
CA THR A 15 1.50 -3.86 -25.22
C THR A 15 0.03 -4.08 -24.87
N GLU A 16 -0.52 -3.29 -23.95
CA GLU A 16 -1.90 -3.45 -23.52
C GLU A 16 -2.92 -3.22 -24.64
N THR A 17 -3.95 -4.08 -24.67
CA THR A 17 -5.05 -3.96 -25.64
C THR A 17 -5.98 -2.82 -25.27
N ASN A 18 -6.39 -2.75 -24.00
CA ASN A 18 -7.19 -1.65 -23.47
C ASN A 18 -6.27 -0.53 -22.93
N LYS A 19 -6.02 0.48 -23.76
CA LYS A 19 -5.11 1.59 -23.44
C LYS A 19 -5.79 2.68 -22.62
N VAL A 20 -5.71 2.56 -21.30
CA VAL A 20 -6.24 3.56 -20.35
C VAL A 20 -5.22 4.63 -19.95
N ALA A 21 -3.94 4.32 -20.05
CA ALA A 21 -2.83 5.25 -19.88
C ALA A 21 -1.75 4.94 -20.93
N LYS A 22 -0.98 5.96 -21.31
CA LYS A 22 0.17 5.86 -22.21
C LYS A 22 1.28 6.73 -21.67
N ILE A 23 2.50 6.21 -21.68
CA ILE A 23 3.69 6.99 -21.35
C ILE A 23 4.73 6.87 -22.46
N ASN A 24 5.58 7.89 -22.58
CA ASN A 24 6.82 7.83 -23.33
C ASN A 24 7.93 8.45 -22.46
N LEU A 25 8.86 7.62 -21.98
CA LEU A 25 9.91 8.02 -21.06
C LEU A 25 10.92 8.97 -21.73
N GLU A 26 11.27 8.72 -22.99
CA GLU A 26 12.21 9.56 -23.75
C GLU A 26 11.66 10.97 -23.98
N LYS A 27 10.39 11.07 -24.38
CA LYS A 27 9.69 12.34 -24.64
C LYS A 27 9.10 12.95 -23.37
N LYS A 28 9.17 12.24 -22.24
CA LYS A 28 8.52 12.58 -20.97
C LYS A 28 7.04 12.92 -21.14
N SER A 29 6.33 12.21 -22.00
CA SER A 29 4.91 12.44 -22.24
C SER A 29 4.06 11.42 -21.52
N ILE A 30 2.90 11.85 -21.04
CA ILE A 30 1.88 10.98 -20.44
C ILE A 30 0.51 11.36 -21.00
N ASP A 31 -0.37 10.39 -21.15
CA ASP A 31 -1.73 10.60 -21.61
C ASP A 31 -2.67 9.56 -20.99
N TYR A 32 -3.91 9.96 -20.77
CA TYR A 32 -4.93 9.14 -20.12
C TYR A 32 -6.18 9.06 -20.98
N THR A 33 -6.97 8.01 -20.80
CA THR A 33 -8.24 7.85 -21.50
C THR A 33 -9.26 8.92 -21.05
N ASP A 34 -10.11 9.36 -21.98
CA ASP A 34 -11.25 10.24 -21.68
C ASP A 34 -12.41 9.50 -20.99
N LYS A 35 -12.29 8.18 -20.78
CA LYS A 35 -13.32 7.39 -20.08
C LYS A 35 -13.33 7.63 -18.57
N ILE A 36 -12.22 8.11 -18.00
CA ILE A 36 -12.15 8.51 -16.59
C ILE A 36 -12.44 10.00 -16.46
N LYS A 37 -12.83 10.43 -15.26
CA LYS A 37 -13.02 11.86 -14.98
C LYS A 37 -11.69 12.50 -14.58
N ASN A 38 -11.03 13.12 -15.55
CA ASN A 38 -9.80 13.89 -15.32
C ASN A 38 -10.14 15.31 -14.87
N HIS A 39 -9.73 15.70 -13.66
CA HIS A 39 -9.85 17.09 -13.18
C HIS A 39 -8.70 17.98 -13.64
N ARG A 40 -7.64 17.37 -14.19
CA ARG A 40 -6.49 18.05 -14.75
C ARG A 40 -5.99 17.29 -15.98
N ASP A 41 -5.51 18.05 -16.97
CA ASP A 41 -4.89 17.50 -18.16
C ASP A 41 -3.36 17.47 -17.99
N GLU A 42 -2.84 16.40 -17.38
CA GLU A 42 -1.39 16.17 -17.38
C GLU A 42 -0.94 15.54 -18.70
N LYS A 43 -0.04 16.24 -19.40
CA LYS A 43 0.57 15.75 -20.65
C LYS A 43 2.07 15.42 -20.53
N VAL A 44 2.68 15.72 -19.38
CA VAL A 44 4.13 15.64 -19.16
C VAL A 44 4.43 14.90 -17.87
N ILE A 45 5.41 14.00 -17.92
CA ILE A 45 5.95 13.29 -16.76
C ILE A 45 6.84 14.27 -15.99
N THR A 46 6.33 14.77 -14.86
CA THR A 46 7.05 15.72 -13.99
C THR A 46 7.86 15.05 -12.89
N GLY A 47 7.58 13.78 -12.61
CA GLY A 47 8.29 12.96 -11.65
C GLY A 47 7.91 11.49 -11.78
N ASP A 48 8.67 10.64 -11.11
CA ASP A 48 8.50 9.18 -11.16
C ASP A 48 7.13 8.74 -10.64
N GLU A 49 6.50 9.52 -9.76
CA GLU A 49 5.14 9.29 -9.26
C GLU A 49 4.09 9.23 -10.39
N GLU A 50 4.22 10.03 -11.45
CA GLU A 50 3.29 10.01 -12.58
C GLU A 50 3.34 8.68 -13.36
N ILE A 51 4.51 8.02 -13.38
CA ILE A 51 4.67 6.69 -13.98
C ILE A 51 3.93 5.64 -13.13
N VAL A 52 4.02 5.75 -11.81
CA VAL A 52 3.26 4.90 -10.87
C VAL A 52 1.76 5.12 -11.03
N LYS A 53 1.30 6.37 -11.15
CA LYS A 53 -0.12 6.69 -11.41
C LYS A 53 -0.62 6.09 -12.72
N ALA A 54 0.20 6.11 -13.78
CA ALA A 54 -0.13 5.50 -15.06
C ALA A 54 -0.33 3.98 -14.95
N PHE A 55 0.62 3.31 -14.27
CA PHE A 55 0.54 1.88 -13.99
C PHE A 55 -0.69 1.54 -13.14
N LEU A 56 -0.91 2.29 -12.06
CA LEU A 56 -2.05 2.09 -11.18
C LEU A 56 -3.38 2.14 -11.95
N LEU A 57 -3.55 3.10 -12.86
CA LEU A 57 -4.78 3.15 -13.66
C LEU A 57 -4.95 1.92 -14.57
N GLN A 58 -3.87 1.45 -15.19
CA GLN A 58 -3.89 0.21 -15.96
C GLN A 58 -4.31 -0.97 -15.07
N ARG A 59 -3.70 -1.12 -13.89
CA ARG A 59 -4.01 -2.19 -12.93
C ARG A 59 -5.48 -2.17 -12.53
N LEU A 60 -5.97 -1.00 -12.13
CA LEU A 60 -7.35 -0.80 -11.69
C LEU A 60 -8.35 -1.24 -12.78
N VAL A 61 -8.15 -0.82 -14.02
CA VAL A 61 -9.13 -1.06 -15.08
C VAL A 61 -8.97 -2.45 -15.72
N ASN A 62 -7.75 -2.86 -16.02
CA ASN A 62 -7.51 -4.04 -16.86
C ASN A 62 -7.37 -5.32 -16.04
N GLU A 63 -7.02 -5.23 -14.75
CA GLU A 63 -6.72 -6.40 -13.93
C GLU A 63 -7.64 -6.52 -12.71
N LEU A 64 -8.14 -5.40 -12.17
CA LEU A 64 -8.96 -5.38 -10.95
C LEU A 64 -10.44 -5.08 -11.19
N ASP A 65 -10.88 -5.04 -12.45
CA ASP A 65 -12.29 -4.87 -12.87
C ASP A 65 -12.97 -3.58 -12.35
N TYR A 66 -12.19 -2.49 -12.22
CA TYR A 66 -12.76 -1.18 -11.92
C TYR A 66 -13.22 -0.48 -13.20
N LYS A 67 -14.48 -0.05 -13.20
CA LYS A 67 -15.10 0.70 -14.30
C LYS A 67 -14.45 2.09 -14.45
N PRO A 68 -13.86 2.43 -15.62
CA PRO A 68 -13.25 3.73 -15.85
C PRO A 68 -14.16 4.92 -15.55
N GLU A 69 -15.44 4.82 -15.89
CA GLU A 69 -16.43 5.88 -15.68
C GLU A 69 -16.69 6.21 -14.19
N LEU A 70 -16.24 5.35 -13.28
CA LEU A 70 -16.31 5.54 -11.83
C LEU A 70 -14.98 6.00 -11.21
N ILE A 71 -13.95 6.26 -12.03
CA ILE A 71 -12.65 6.73 -11.57
C ILE A 71 -12.55 8.25 -11.80
N GLU A 72 -12.22 8.99 -10.75
CA GLU A 72 -11.83 10.40 -10.82
C GLU A 72 -10.32 10.53 -10.57
N LYS A 73 -9.64 11.37 -11.35
CA LYS A 73 -8.20 11.63 -11.22
C LYS A 73 -7.93 13.10 -10.87
N GLU A 74 -6.98 13.35 -9.96
CA GLU A 74 -6.45 14.69 -9.60
C GLU A 74 -7.49 15.66 -9.04
N LYS A 75 -8.44 15.17 -8.24
CA LYS A 75 -9.49 16.02 -7.68
C LYS A 75 -8.92 17.01 -6.67
N GLU A 76 -9.17 18.30 -6.89
CA GLU A 76 -8.76 19.38 -5.99
C GLU A 76 -9.64 19.50 -4.76
N TYR A 77 -9.01 19.84 -3.64
CA TYR A 77 -9.67 20.20 -2.39
C TYR A 77 -9.33 21.63 -1.96
N PRO A 78 -10.25 22.32 -1.26
CA PRO A 78 -9.95 23.62 -0.65
C PRO A 78 -8.74 23.58 0.27
N SER A 79 -7.88 24.61 0.17
CA SER A 79 -6.80 24.85 1.12
C SER A 79 -7.23 25.96 2.08
N CYS A 80 -7.03 25.76 3.40
CA CYS A 80 -7.33 26.78 4.43
C CYS A 80 -6.47 28.05 4.33
N ARG A 81 -5.47 28.10 3.43
CA ARG A 81 -4.67 29.29 3.14
C ARG A 81 -4.65 29.57 1.64
N PRO A 82 -4.54 30.83 1.20
CA PRO A 82 -4.27 31.19 -0.19
C PRO A 82 -2.86 30.71 -0.56
N LYS A 83 -2.75 29.41 -0.84
CA LYS A 83 -1.57 28.80 -1.45
C LYS A 83 -1.72 28.92 -2.97
N THR A 84 -0.60 29.08 -3.66
CA THR A 84 -0.54 29.04 -5.13
C THR A 84 -0.91 27.66 -5.69
N THR A 85 -0.78 26.59 -4.89
CA THR A 85 -1.18 25.22 -5.23
C THR A 85 -2.23 24.70 -4.25
N LYS A 86 -3.33 24.17 -4.79
CA LYS A 86 -4.36 23.47 -4.02
C LYS A 86 -3.96 22.01 -3.81
N PRO A 87 -4.27 21.42 -2.65
CA PRO A 87 -4.07 19.99 -2.44
C PRO A 87 -4.98 19.18 -3.37
N ARG A 88 -4.50 18.01 -3.77
CA ARG A 88 -5.18 17.08 -4.66
C ARG A 88 -5.04 15.66 -4.13
N ILE A 89 -5.98 14.82 -4.52
CA ILE A 89 -5.87 13.38 -4.41
C ILE A 89 -5.66 12.79 -5.81
N ASP A 90 -4.82 11.78 -5.93
CA ASP A 90 -4.46 11.21 -7.23
C ASP A 90 -5.64 10.47 -7.87
N TYR A 91 -6.27 9.55 -7.13
CA TYR A 91 -7.42 8.79 -7.62
C TYR A 91 -8.53 8.66 -6.57
N ILE A 92 -9.77 8.73 -7.06
CA ILE A 92 -10.98 8.34 -6.32
C ILE A 92 -11.72 7.30 -7.14
N LEU A 93 -11.95 6.14 -6.54
CA LEU A 93 -12.74 5.06 -7.14
C LEU A 93 -14.11 5.09 -6.48
N ARG A 94 -15.14 5.43 -7.26
CA ARG A 94 -16.53 5.55 -6.80
C ARG A 94 -17.22 4.19 -6.82
N ASP A 95 -17.94 3.83 -5.77
CA ASP A 95 -18.92 2.74 -5.88
C ASP A 95 -20.15 3.15 -6.70
N ASP A 96 -21.08 2.21 -6.91
CA ASP A 96 -22.33 2.42 -7.63
C ASP A 96 -23.26 3.46 -6.96
N LYS A 97 -23.06 3.73 -5.68
CA LYS A 97 -23.76 4.76 -4.89
C LYS A 97 -23.04 6.12 -4.92
N GLY A 98 -21.88 6.19 -5.56
CA GLY A 98 -21.05 7.39 -5.68
C GLY A 98 -20.22 7.71 -4.43
N LYS A 99 -20.14 6.84 -3.44
CA LYS A 99 -19.21 6.97 -2.31
C LYS A 99 -17.79 6.64 -2.79
N ALA A 100 -16.77 7.28 -2.21
CA ALA A 100 -15.39 6.93 -2.51
C ALA A 100 -15.06 5.59 -1.83
N PHE A 101 -14.94 4.53 -2.62
CA PHE A 101 -14.52 3.22 -2.16
C PHE A 101 -13.03 3.23 -1.81
N PHE A 102 -12.18 3.56 -2.79
CA PHE A 102 -10.76 3.86 -2.58
C PHE A 102 -10.49 5.34 -2.81
N PHE A 103 -9.71 5.92 -1.90
CA PHE A 103 -9.20 7.28 -1.94
C PHE A 103 -7.68 7.21 -1.89
N ILE A 104 -7.04 7.37 -3.05
CA ILE A 104 -5.68 6.89 -3.30
C ILE A 104 -4.70 8.04 -3.51
N GLU A 105 -3.61 8.01 -2.75
CA GLU A 105 -2.39 8.79 -2.94
C GLU A 105 -1.28 7.82 -3.35
N ALA A 106 -0.65 8.06 -4.50
CA ALA A 106 0.47 7.28 -5.01
C ALA A 106 1.81 7.94 -4.68
N LYS A 107 2.86 7.13 -4.58
CA LYS A 107 4.25 7.59 -4.46
C LYS A 107 5.14 6.84 -5.43
N ALA A 108 6.24 7.49 -5.80
CA ALA A 108 7.36 6.79 -6.41
C ALA A 108 7.94 5.76 -5.41
N PRO A 109 8.52 4.64 -5.88
CA PRO A 109 9.02 3.58 -5.01
C PRO A 109 9.98 4.07 -3.92
N GLU A 110 10.91 4.95 -4.29
CA GLU A 110 11.92 5.54 -3.39
C GLU A 110 11.34 6.54 -2.36
N LYS A 111 10.11 7.01 -2.58
CA LYS A 111 9.40 7.95 -1.69
C LYS A 111 8.42 7.25 -0.77
N PHE A 112 8.02 6.03 -1.09
CA PHE A 112 6.97 5.33 -0.35
C PHE A 112 7.27 5.27 1.15
N GLU A 113 8.47 4.86 1.56
CA GLU A 113 8.83 4.77 2.98
C GLU A 113 9.08 6.15 3.62
N SER A 114 9.80 7.03 2.93
CA SER A 114 10.22 8.32 3.48
C SER A 114 9.09 9.34 3.62
N ASP A 115 8.04 9.26 2.80
CA ASP A 115 6.92 10.20 2.79
C ASP A 115 5.68 9.70 3.57
N LYS A 116 5.78 8.57 4.31
CA LYS A 116 4.64 8.04 5.11
C LYS A 116 4.08 9.05 6.12
N TRP A 117 4.90 9.98 6.60
CA TRP A 117 4.45 11.06 7.49
C TRP A 117 3.43 11.99 6.83
N MET A 118 3.37 12.04 5.49
CA MET A 118 2.41 12.86 4.74
C MET A 118 0.99 12.26 4.69
N ILE A 119 0.80 11.00 5.13
CA ILE A 119 -0.52 10.32 5.13
C ILE A 119 -1.59 11.16 5.84
N GLU A 120 -1.24 11.80 6.95
CA GLU A 120 -2.15 12.69 7.67
C GLU A 120 -2.67 13.83 6.78
N GLY A 121 -1.77 14.53 6.09
CA GLY A 121 -2.11 15.71 5.30
C GLY A 121 -2.67 15.41 3.91
N GLN A 122 -2.21 14.33 3.26
CA GLN A 122 -2.58 14.00 1.89
C GLN A 122 -3.77 13.05 1.80
N LEU A 123 -3.99 12.20 2.81
CA LEU A 123 -5.13 11.29 2.85
C LEU A 123 -6.18 11.74 3.86
N PHE A 124 -5.87 11.72 5.17
CA PHE A 124 -6.86 12.00 6.21
C PHE A 124 -7.48 13.40 6.07
N ALA A 125 -6.65 14.44 5.95
CA ALA A 125 -7.12 15.82 5.87
C ALA A 125 -7.92 16.13 4.58
N LEU A 126 -7.75 15.36 3.51
CA LEU A 126 -8.53 15.51 2.28
C LEU A 126 -9.81 14.67 2.32
N ALA A 127 -9.75 13.46 2.85
CA ALA A 127 -10.88 12.54 2.94
C ALA A 127 -12.04 13.10 3.77
N VAL A 128 -11.75 13.86 4.85
CA VAL A 128 -12.79 14.54 5.66
C VAL A 128 -13.58 15.58 4.87
N GLN A 129 -13.06 16.07 3.75
CA GLN A 129 -13.71 17.06 2.91
C GLN A 129 -14.60 16.41 1.83
N GLU A 130 -14.59 15.08 1.71
CA GLU A 130 -15.39 14.37 0.73
C GLU A 130 -16.84 14.18 1.20
N THR A 131 -17.75 14.94 0.59
CA THR A 131 -19.16 15.02 1.03
C THR A 131 -19.95 13.72 0.87
N LYS A 132 -19.57 12.87 -0.09
CA LYS A 132 -20.19 11.55 -0.30
C LYS A 132 -19.61 10.46 0.61
N GLY A 133 -18.62 10.80 1.42
CA GLY A 133 -17.91 9.89 2.31
C GLY A 133 -16.84 9.07 1.60
N VAL A 134 -15.88 8.59 2.42
CA VAL A 134 -14.78 7.70 2.02
C VAL A 134 -14.84 6.44 2.86
N LYS A 135 -14.62 5.29 2.22
CA LYS A 135 -14.52 3.98 2.87
C LYS A 135 -13.09 3.63 3.24
N TYR A 136 -12.19 3.61 2.26
CA TYR A 136 -10.78 3.26 2.49
C TYR A 136 -9.84 4.35 1.98
N LEU A 137 -8.84 4.70 2.80
CA LEU A 137 -7.67 5.46 2.35
C LEU A 137 -6.63 4.47 1.84
N VAL A 138 -5.95 4.82 0.75
CA VAL A 138 -4.90 4.00 0.16
C VAL A 138 -3.67 4.87 -0.06
N TYR A 139 -2.57 4.49 0.58
CA TYR A 139 -1.24 5.01 0.26
C TYR A 139 -0.50 3.96 -0.55
N TYR A 140 -0.21 4.24 -1.83
CA TYR A 140 0.16 3.24 -2.83
C TYR A 140 1.53 3.51 -3.46
N THR A 141 2.25 2.45 -3.79
CA THR A 141 3.33 2.45 -4.78
C THR A 141 3.31 1.13 -5.56
N THR A 142 4.04 1.09 -6.66
CA THR A 142 4.51 -0.16 -7.26
C THR A 142 5.91 -0.47 -6.75
N ASP A 143 6.26 -1.75 -6.75
CA ASP A 143 7.62 -2.25 -6.63
C ASP A 143 7.94 -3.09 -7.88
N TYR A 144 9.23 -3.38 -8.10
CA TYR A 144 9.67 -4.23 -9.20
C TYR A 144 10.71 -5.22 -8.70
N GLN A 145 10.27 -6.46 -8.54
CA GLN A 145 11.08 -7.56 -8.01
C GLN A 145 10.93 -8.76 -8.94
N GLU A 146 12.04 -9.47 -9.18
CA GLU A 146 12.04 -10.72 -9.97
C GLU A 146 11.32 -10.57 -11.34
N GLU A 147 11.53 -9.42 -12.00
CA GLU A 147 10.91 -9.06 -13.28
C GLU A 147 9.38 -8.90 -13.25
N LYS A 148 8.79 -8.79 -12.06
CA LYS A 148 7.35 -8.57 -11.85
C LYS A 148 7.10 -7.20 -11.21
N LEU A 149 6.07 -6.52 -11.68
CA LEU A 149 5.52 -5.34 -11.02
C LEU A 149 4.56 -5.81 -9.90
N ILE A 150 4.80 -5.36 -8.68
CA ILE A 150 4.06 -5.81 -7.49
C ILE A 150 3.46 -4.59 -6.81
N ASP A 151 2.20 -4.69 -6.40
CA ASP A 151 1.56 -3.65 -5.60
C ASP A 151 2.19 -3.58 -4.19
N LYS A 152 2.34 -2.36 -3.67
CA LYS A 152 2.65 -2.13 -2.26
C LYS A 152 1.77 -1.00 -1.76
N ALA A 153 0.88 -1.33 -0.83
CA ALA A 153 -0.10 -0.38 -0.32
C ALA A 153 -0.19 -0.39 1.21
N ILE A 154 -0.67 0.72 1.77
CA ILE A 154 -1.26 0.79 3.10
C ILE A 154 -2.73 1.12 2.90
N ILE A 155 -3.62 0.20 3.26
CA ILE A 155 -5.07 0.36 3.13
C ILE A 155 -5.69 0.53 4.51
N ILE A 156 -6.26 1.70 4.74
CA ILE A 156 -6.79 2.13 6.03
C ILE A 156 -8.31 2.16 5.96
N ASP A 157 -8.97 1.51 6.91
CA ASP A 157 -10.41 1.65 7.14
C ASP A 157 -10.73 3.04 7.70
N PHE A 158 -11.14 3.96 6.82
CA PHE A 158 -11.48 5.32 7.22
C PHE A 158 -12.81 5.39 7.96
N GLU A 159 -13.67 4.37 7.84
CA GLU A 159 -14.91 4.31 8.59
C GLU A 159 -14.65 3.99 10.07
N LYS A 160 -13.65 3.15 10.31
CA LYS A 160 -13.15 2.81 11.65
C LYS A 160 -12.23 3.88 12.24
N TYR A 161 -11.30 4.42 11.45
CA TYR A 161 -10.35 5.45 11.88
C TYR A 161 -10.60 6.75 11.12
N ARG A 162 -11.44 7.63 11.68
CA ARG A 162 -11.80 8.92 11.06
C ARG A 162 -10.74 10.01 11.26
N ALA A 163 -9.80 9.81 12.18
CA ALA A 163 -8.69 10.71 12.48
C ALA A 163 -7.35 9.96 12.45
N PHE A 164 -6.29 10.65 12.04
CA PHE A 164 -4.96 10.08 11.92
C PHE A 164 -4.45 9.59 13.28
N GLU A 165 -4.71 10.34 14.34
CA GLU A 165 -4.27 10.02 15.70
C GLU A 165 -4.88 8.72 16.22
N ASP A 166 -6.11 8.40 15.82
CA ASP A 166 -6.77 7.15 16.22
C ASP A 166 -6.15 5.95 15.50
N TRP A 167 -5.82 6.11 14.21
CA TRP A 167 -5.10 5.11 13.43
C TRP A 167 -3.67 4.91 13.95
N ASP A 168 -2.98 6.00 14.30
CA ASP A 168 -1.62 6.01 14.83
C ASP A 168 -1.57 5.30 16.20
N LYS A 169 -2.47 5.65 17.12
CA LYS A 169 -2.60 4.98 18.44
C LYS A 169 -2.94 3.50 18.33
N ALA A 170 -3.65 3.09 17.28
CA ALA A 170 -3.95 1.69 17.00
C ALA A 170 -2.73 0.91 16.44
N GLY A 171 -1.58 1.57 16.26
CA GLY A 171 -0.36 0.96 15.72
C GLY A 171 -0.31 0.96 14.19
N ARG A 172 -1.00 1.91 13.55
CA ARG A 172 -1.07 2.09 12.08
C ARG A 172 -1.45 0.81 11.31
N PRO A 173 -2.53 0.11 11.70
CA PRO A 173 -2.91 -1.13 11.04
C PRO A 173 -3.26 -0.93 9.57
N SER A 174 -2.86 -1.87 8.71
CA SER A 174 -3.26 -1.94 7.29
C SER A 174 -4.13 -3.18 7.06
N LEU A 175 -5.24 -3.03 6.33
CA LEU A 175 -6.14 -4.15 5.99
C LEU A 175 -5.51 -5.12 4.97
N SER A 176 -4.70 -4.59 4.07
CA SER A 176 -4.01 -5.32 3.00
C SER A 176 -2.78 -4.53 2.55
N ASP A 177 -1.85 -5.21 1.88
CA ASP A 177 -0.72 -4.64 1.14
C ASP A 177 -0.99 -4.54 -0.37
N GLU A 178 -2.13 -5.03 -0.83
CA GLU A 178 -2.58 -4.99 -2.22
C GLU A 178 -4.05 -4.55 -2.36
N LEU A 179 -4.39 -4.03 -3.54
CA LEU A 179 -5.73 -3.57 -3.88
C LEU A 179 -6.66 -4.76 -4.16
N SER A 180 -7.88 -4.72 -3.65
CA SER A 180 -8.89 -5.74 -3.92
C SER A 180 -9.56 -5.52 -5.29
N PRO A 181 -9.95 -6.59 -6.01
CA PRO A 181 -10.72 -6.48 -7.25
C PRO A 181 -12.19 -6.17 -6.97
N GLY A 182 -12.86 -5.49 -7.92
CA GLY A 182 -14.32 -5.42 -8.01
C GLY A 182 -15.04 -4.91 -6.75
N TYR A 183 -14.48 -3.91 -6.06
CA TYR A 183 -15.05 -3.34 -4.83
C TYR A 183 -15.18 -4.32 -3.65
N ASN A 184 -14.51 -5.48 -3.71
CA ASN A 184 -14.45 -6.42 -2.60
C ASN A 184 -13.71 -5.80 -1.42
N GLN A 185 -14.04 -6.22 -0.19
CA GLN A 185 -13.32 -5.75 0.98
C GLN A 185 -11.81 -6.09 0.87
N PRO A 186 -10.91 -5.12 1.11
CA PRO A 186 -9.48 -5.38 1.16
C PRO A 186 -9.17 -6.37 2.27
N LYS A 187 -8.38 -7.39 1.94
CA LYS A 187 -7.95 -8.42 2.87
C LYS A 187 -6.55 -8.86 2.47
N LYS A 188 -5.66 -8.99 3.45
CA LYS A 188 -4.34 -9.55 3.23
C LYS A 188 -4.44 -11.05 2.91
N PRO A 189 -4.01 -11.51 1.73
CA PRO A 189 -3.93 -12.94 1.44
C PRO A 189 -2.88 -13.59 2.36
N PRO A 190 -3.16 -14.79 2.91
CA PRO A 190 -2.15 -15.54 3.65
C PRO A 190 -0.94 -15.85 2.76
N LEU A 191 0.25 -15.66 3.32
CA LEU A 191 1.50 -16.03 2.67
C LEU A 191 1.65 -17.55 2.65
N LYS A 192 2.12 -18.08 1.52
CA LYS A 192 2.31 -19.50 1.24
C LYS A 192 3.67 -19.76 0.62
N LYS A 193 4.36 -20.79 1.08
CA LYS A 193 5.67 -21.16 0.54
C LYS A 193 5.55 -21.63 -0.91
N GLY A 194 6.43 -21.14 -1.77
CA GLY A 194 6.46 -21.45 -3.20
C GLY A 194 5.33 -20.81 -4.02
N ASP A 195 4.49 -19.94 -3.43
CA ASP A 195 3.46 -19.21 -4.19
C ASP A 195 4.09 -18.10 -5.05
N GLU A 196 3.62 -17.95 -6.29
CA GLU A 196 4.23 -17.03 -7.25
C GLU A 196 4.06 -15.54 -6.90
N LEU A 197 3.06 -15.20 -6.09
CA LEU A 197 2.69 -13.82 -5.73
C LEU A 197 2.69 -13.59 -4.21
N HIS A 198 2.37 -14.62 -3.43
CA HIS A 198 2.15 -14.54 -2.00
C HIS A 198 3.14 -15.40 -1.19
N ASP A 199 4.38 -15.54 -1.64
CA ASP A 199 5.47 -16.07 -0.82
C ASP A 199 6.26 -14.94 -0.11
N LEU A 200 7.20 -15.30 0.76
CA LEU A 200 8.12 -14.39 1.41
C LEU A 200 9.00 -13.68 0.39
N ARG A 201 9.12 -12.36 0.54
CA ARG A 201 10.02 -11.55 -0.30
C ARG A 201 11.47 -11.90 0.03
N THR A 202 12.18 -12.39 -0.98
CA THR A 202 13.62 -12.73 -0.89
C THR A 202 14.51 -11.51 -1.13
N SER A 203 13.95 -10.44 -1.71
CA SER A 203 14.64 -9.19 -1.98
C SER A 203 14.04 -8.03 -1.19
N ILE A 204 14.89 -7.28 -0.50
CA ILE A 204 14.51 -6.11 0.30
C ILE A 204 15.52 -4.99 0.06
N ASN A 205 15.03 -3.77 -0.19
CA ASN A 205 15.91 -2.62 -0.38
C ASN A 205 16.30 -1.98 0.97
N ARG A 206 17.29 -1.09 0.94
CA ARG A 206 17.84 -0.47 2.16
C ARG A 206 16.82 0.39 2.90
N ASP A 207 15.93 1.06 2.18
CA ASP A 207 14.93 1.95 2.79
C ASP A 207 13.84 1.14 3.50
N ASP A 208 13.44 0.00 2.95
CA ASP A 208 12.57 -0.97 3.60
C ASP A 208 13.20 -1.54 4.89
N ILE A 209 14.50 -1.90 4.86
CA ILE A 209 15.22 -2.36 6.06
C ILE A 209 15.24 -1.27 7.13
N ASN A 210 15.59 -0.03 6.77
CA ASN A 210 15.67 1.08 7.71
C ASN A 210 14.29 1.40 8.32
N SER A 211 13.25 1.37 7.48
CA SER A 211 11.86 1.56 7.93
C SER A 211 11.41 0.44 8.85
N LEU A 212 11.67 -0.83 8.49
CA LEU A 212 11.38 -1.99 9.33
C LEU A 212 12.08 -1.90 10.69
N ALA A 213 13.37 -1.58 10.70
CA ALA A 213 14.15 -1.40 11.93
C ALA A 213 13.58 -0.27 12.81
N SER A 214 13.22 0.86 12.20
CA SER A 214 12.62 2.00 12.91
C SER A 214 11.25 1.65 13.50
N ASN A 215 10.42 0.94 12.73
CA ASN A 215 9.10 0.50 13.18
C ASN A 215 9.21 -0.51 14.33
N LEU A 216 10.10 -1.49 14.22
CA LEU A 216 10.39 -2.44 15.30
C LEU A 216 10.88 -1.71 16.56
N HIS A 217 11.78 -0.75 16.39
CA HIS A 217 12.27 0.07 17.50
C HIS A 217 11.11 0.83 18.19
N ASN A 218 10.27 1.50 17.41
CA ASN A 218 9.14 2.27 17.94
C ASN A 218 8.12 1.38 18.67
N VAL A 219 7.84 0.19 18.13
CA VAL A 219 6.91 -0.77 18.76
C VAL A 219 7.48 -1.33 20.05
N LEU A 220 8.76 -1.73 20.06
CA LEU A 220 9.36 -2.43 21.19
C LEU A 220 9.77 -1.48 22.32
N TRP A 221 10.28 -0.28 22.00
CA TRP A 221 10.75 0.71 22.97
C TRP A 221 9.75 1.84 23.25
N GLY A 222 8.66 1.98 22.47
CA GLY A 222 7.70 3.09 22.60
C GLY A 222 6.84 3.08 23.87
N GLY A 223 6.86 1.99 24.66
CA GLY A 223 6.08 1.84 25.89
C GLY A 223 6.75 2.35 27.17
N GLY A 224 8.05 2.72 27.13
CA GLY A 224 8.77 3.34 28.25
C GLY A 224 8.95 2.52 29.53
N GLY A 225 8.50 1.26 29.56
CA GLY A 225 8.49 0.41 30.75
C GLY A 225 9.11 -0.98 30.59
N THR A 226 9.64 -1.31 29.42
CA THR A 226 10.25 -2.62 29.12
C THR A 226 11.77 -2.51 29.19
N SER A 227 12.44 -3.46 29.84
CA SER A 227 13.91 -3.46 29.91
C SER A 227 14.54 -3.83 28.56
N ASP A 228 15.74 -3.32 28.27
CA ASP A 228 16.48 -3.66 27.04
C ASP A 228 16.68 -5.18 26.88
N THR A 229 16.84 -5.89 28.00
CA THR A 229 16.95 -7.35 28.03
C THR A 229 15.67 -8.05 27.56
N GLU A 230 14.50 -7.64 28.06
CA GLU A 230 13.21 -8.20 27.62
C GLU A 230 12.92 -7.88 26.15
N ILE A 231 13.31 -6.69 25.70
CA ILE A 231 13.17 -6.30 24.29
C ILE A 231 14.07 -7.16 23.40
N PHE A 232 15.33 -7.34 23.78
CA PHE A 232 16.26 -8.20 23.05
C PHE A 232 15.74 -9.63 22.93
N TYR A 233 15.28 -10.24 24.04
CA TYR A 233 14.69 -11.58 24.00
C TYR A 233 13.43 -11.64 23.13
N SER A 234 12.58 -10.61 23.17
CA SER A 234 11.40 -10.55 22.32
C SER A 234 11.76 -10.51 20.84
N LEU A 235 12.75 -9.69 20.46
CA LEU A 235 13.23 -9.61 19.08
C LEU A 235 13.84 -10.93 18.61
N VAL A 236 14.69 -11.55 19.43
CA VAL A 236 15.30 -12.86 19.13
C VAL A 236 14.21 -13.93 18.94
N ASN A 237 13.21 -13.97 19.82
CA ASN A 237 12.12 -14.94 19.71
C ASN A 237 11.28 -14.73 18.44
N ILE A 238 11.01 -13.49 18.03
CA ILE A 238 10.30 -13.19 16.78
C ILE A 238 11.09 -13.70 15.57
N ILE A 239 12.41 -13.46 15.55
CA ILE A 239 13.28 -13.90 14.46
C ILE A 239 13.36 -15.44 14.42
N LEU A 240 13.56 -16.09 15.57
CA LEU A 240 13.62 -17.56 15.64
C LEU A 240 12.30 -18.20 15.23
N ALA A 241 11.16 -17.67 15.67
CA ALA A 241 9.85 -18.15 15.27
C ALA A 241 9.62 -18.04 13.75
N LYS A 242 10.05 -16.93 13.13
CA LYS A 242 10.04 -16.77 11.66
C LYS A 242 10.89 -17.83 10.96
N ILE A 243 12.15 -18.00 11.39
CA ILE A 243 13.09 -18.94 10.78
C ILE A 243 12.57 -20.37 10.91
N GLN A 244 12.06 -20.74 12.09
CA GLN A 244 11.53 -22.07 12.33
C GLN A 244 10.32 -22.35 11.43
N ASP A 245 9.32 -21.46 11.43
CA ASP A 245 8.13 -21.60 10.60
C ASP A 245 8.52 -21.73 9.12
N GLU A 246 9.36 -20.84 8.60
CA GLU A 246 9.84 -20.91 7.21
C GLU A 246 10.52 -22.26 6.88
N SER A 247 11.32 -22.79 7.80
CA SER A 247 12.06 -24.04 7.62
C SER A 247 11.17 -25.30 7.65
N GLU A 248 10.05 -25.25 8.39
CA GLU A 248 9.15 -26.39 8.58
C GLU A 248 8.07 -26.49 7.49
N LYS A 249 7.81 -25.40 6.73
CA LYS A 249 6.83 -25.40 5.65
C LYS A 249 7.32 -26.10 4.39
N GLU A 250 6.41 -26.81 3.74
CA GLU A 250 6.53 -27.34 2.38
C GLU A 250 5.85 -26.40 1.37
N ASP A 251 6.21 -26.53 0.09
CA ASP A 251 5.59 -25.75 -0.99
C ASP A 251 4.06 -25.95 -1.02
N GLY A 252 3.33 -24.85 -1.11
CA GLY A 252 1.87 -24.77 -1.05
C GLY A 252 1.30 -24.62 0.37
N GLN A 253 2.10 -24.77 1.43
CA GLN A 253 1.64 -24.59 2.80
C GLN A 253 1.64 -23.10 3.23
N GLU A 254 0.60 -22.71 3.98
CA GLU A 254 0.55 -21.39 4.63
C GLU A 254 1.55 -21.33 5.79
N TYR A 255 2.31 -20.24 5.84
CA TYR A 255 3.16 -19.92 7.00
C TYR A 255 2.27 -19.73 8.23
N ASP A 256 2.64 -20.26 9.40
CA ASP A 256 1.83 -20.07 10.61
C ASP A 256 2.16 -18.73 11.28
N PHE A 257 3.43 -18.32 11.21
CA PHE A 257 3.93 -17.11 11.84
C PHE A 257 3.77 -15.93 10.90
N GLN A 258 2.51 -15.50 10.69
CA GLN A 258 2.16 -14.32 9.91
C GLN A 258 0.97 -13.57 10.54
N VAL A 259 0.75 -12.32 10.13
CA VAL A 259 -0.41 -11.55 10.60
C VAL A 259 -1.60 -11.87 9.70
N TYR A 260 -2.65 -12.44 10.27
CA TYR A 260 -3.89 -12.68 9.55
C TYR A 260 -4.83 -11.48 9.62
N SER A 261 -5.54 -11.24 8.52
CA SER A 261 -6.70 -10.36 8.48
C SER A 261 -7.94 -11.20 8.24
N TYR A 262 -8.90 -11.16 9.17
CA TYR A 262 -10.18 -11.87 9.06
C TYR A 262 -11.31 -10.83 8.99
N GLY A 263 -11.76 -10.51 7.77
CA GLY A 263 -12.78 -9.48 7.56
C GLY A 263 -12.29 -8.11 8.04
N GLU A 264 -13.06 -7.46 8.91
CA GLU A 264 -12.70 -6.16 9.54
C GLU A 264 -11.71 -6.29 10.70
N ASN A 265 -11.35 -7.51 11.08
CA ASN A 265 -10.50 -7.77 12.24
C ASN A 265 -9.10 -8.17 11.79
N ILE A 266 -8.16 -7.24 11.94
CA ILE A 266 -6.73 -7.52 11.84
C ILE A 266 -6.29 -8.10 13.18
N GLU A 267 -5.58 -9.22 13.15
CA GLU A 267 -5.03 -9.79 14.37
C GLU A 267 -4.19 -8.74 15.13
N SER A 268 -4.53 -8.50 16.40
CA SER A 268 -3.83 -7.50 17.18
C SER A 268 -2.37 -7.90 17.37
N LEU A 269 -1.44 -6.96 17.20
CA LEU A 269 -0.01 -7.19 17.41
C LEU A 269 0.31 -7.78 18.80
N LYS A 270 -0.45 -7.40 19.84
CA LYS A 270 -0.31 -7.95 21.20
C LYS A 270 -0.64 -9.45 21.27
N ARG A 271 -1.67 -9.90 20.55
CA ARG A 271 -2.03 -11.32 20.46
C ARG A 271 -0.96 -12.10 19.73
N PHE A 272 -0.54 -11.62 18.56
CA PHE A 272 0.54 -12.21 17.78
C PHE A 272 1.85 -12.37 18.59
N LEU A 273 2.25 -11.32 19.33
CA LEU A 273 3.43 -11.37 20.21
C LEU A 273 3.27 -12.34 21.40
N ASN A 274 2.07 -12.49 21.94
CA ASN A 274 1.83 -13.48 22.99
C ASN A 274 1.87 -14.92 22.45
N GLU A 275 1.40 -15.14 21.23
CA GLU A 275 1.47 -16.45 20.56
C GLU A 275 2.94 -16.80 20.23
N SER A 276 3.77 -15.83 19.81
CA SER A 276 5.20 -16.04 19.57
C SER A 276 5.97 -16.47 20.82
N GLN A 277 5.67 -15.87 21.98
CA GLN A 277 6.28 -16.26 23.26
C GLN A 277 5.86 -17.66 23.73
N ASN A 278 4.70 -18.16 23.29
CA ASN A 278 4.26 -19.52 23.59
C ASN A 278 4.84 -20.54 22.61
N PHE A 279 5.14 -20.11 21.37
CA PHE A 279 5.78 -20.94 20.35
C PHE A 279 7.18 -21.39 20.78
N THR A 280 7.98 -20.48 21.36
CA THR A 280 9.34 -20.80 21.86
C THR A 280 9.36 -21.56 23.19
N LYS A 281 8.24 -21.68 23.91
CA LYS A 281 8.12 -22.44 25.17
C LYS A 281 7.75 -23.92 25.01
N ARG A 282 7.48 -24.38 23.78
CA ARG A 282 7.12 -25.78 23.50
C ARG A 282 8.34 -26.72 23.42
N HIS A 283 9.52 -26.24 23.80
CA HIS A 283 10.76 -27.01 23.94
C HIS A 283 11.39 -26.77 25.31
#